data_AF-A0A2G9N5M1-F1
#
_entry.id   AF-A0A2G9N5M1-F1
#
_cell.length_a   1.000
_cell.length_b   1.000
_cell.length_c   1.000
_cell.angle_alpha   90.00
_cell.angle_beta   90.00
_cell.angle_gamma   90.00
#
_symmetry.space_group_name_H-M   'P 1'
#
loop_
_entity.id
_entity.type
_entity.pdbx_description
1 polymer ?
#
loop_
_entity_poly.entity_id
_entity_poly.type
_entity_poly.pdbx_seq_one_letter_code
_entity_poly.pdbx_strand_id
1 'polypeptide(L)'
;MKKILILLFTLFLLIGVLGCEKKPSTVIGSNNNQPVAAGNDTEAPTGTQPVVDTSSPAKDLNVERVYWSTVNPELRVPTDLKIIVVNVGREAIDGFDYNIRITKDGTEWKDETKTYGDILYPNNKTRIELTYTFESEGKYRAEIFVDKDNKIGEKNRFNNVALSPDANAKPASSTPSGSGSSSDEDTDSSDTGSCSDSDSGKDEFTKGECDDGISVLGISDYCASSTIVKEYYCDADSRCKTQNMECDDGCEDGACI
;
A
#
# COMPACT_ATOMS: atom_id res chain seq x y z
N MET A 1 -16.88 -24.53 39.73
CA MET A 1 -16.66 -25.99 39.56
C MET A 1 -15.41 -26.18 38.71
N LYS A 2 -14.51 -27.05 39.19
CA LYS A 2 -13.33 -27.73 38.57
C LYS A 2 -12.95 -27.31 37.13
N LYS A 3 -11.76 -26.74 36.91
CA LYS A 3 -10.47 -27.40 36.53
C LYS A 3 -10.58 -28.32 35.30
N ILE A 4 -9.55 -28.25 34.44
CA ILE A 4 -9.23 -29.06 33.22
C ILE A 4 -9.57 -28.25 31.95
N LEU A 5 -8.61 -27.74 31.17
CA LEU A 5 -7.77 -28.55 30.28
C LEU A 5 -6.46 -27.79 29.92
N ILE A 6 -5.35 -28.25 30.50
CA ILE A 6 -3.98 -28.08 29.99
C ILE A 6 -3.66 -29.40 29.28
N LEU A 7 -3.13 -29.33 28.07
CA LEU A 7 -2.23 -30.28 27.38
C LEU A 7 -2.58 -30.40 25.89
N LEU A 8 -1.73 -29.83 25.03
CA LEU A 8 -1.12 -30.50 23.86
C LEU A 8 -0.18 -29.50 23.17
N PHE A 9 0.97 -29.26 23.80
CA PHE A 9 2.06 -28.49 23.20
C PHE A 9 3.39 -29.12 23.58
N THR A 10 3.65 -30.32 23.06
CA THR A 10 4.99 -30.90 22.93
C THR A 10 4.92 -32.03 21.92
N LEU A 11 5.72 -31.92 20.86
CA LEU A 11 6.46 -33.00 20.17
C LEU A 11 6.40 -32.82 18.64
N PHE A 12 7.34 -32.06 18.09
CA PHE A 12 8.07 -32.43 16.86
C PHE A 12 9.37 -31.61 16.80
N LEU A 13 10.38 -32.13 17.50
CA LEU A 13 11.79 -31.78 17.31
C LEU A 13 12.42 -32.95 16.53
N LEU A 14 13.35 -32.63 15.62
CA LEU A 14 14.20 -33.52 14.80
C LEU A 14 13.53 -34.28 13.64
N ILE A 15 13.83 -33.84 12.42
CA ILE A 15 14.39 -34.55 11.23
C ILE A 15 14.50 -33.43 10.16
N GLY A 16 15.56 -33.18 9.40
CA GLY A 16 16.85 -33.81 9.24
C GLY A 16 17.73 -32.86 8.43
N VAL A 17 19.04 -32.95 8.68
CA VAL A 17 20.10 -32.23 7.98
C VAL A 17 20.50 -33.04 6.75
N LEU A 18 20.20 -32.56 5.55
CA LEU A 18 20.79 -32.95 4.26
C LEU A 18 20.62 -31.70 3.37
N GLY A 19 21.65 -30.94 2.97
CA GLY A 19 22.85 -31.40 2.27
C GLY A 19 22.66 -31.14 0.77
N CYS A 20 22.90 -29.90 0.31
CA CYS A 20 23.05 -29.60 -1.12
C CYS A 20 24.40 -28.94 -1.37
N GLU A 21 25.28 -29.72 -2.00
CA GLU A 21 26.57 -29.32 -2.54
C GLU A 21 26.42 -28.17 -3.55
N LYS A 22 27.24 -27.13 -3.39
CA LYS A 22 27.48 -26.12 -4.43
C LYS A 22 28.32 -26.75 -5.55
N LYS A 23 27.76 -26.82 -6.76
CA LYS A 23 28.51 -27.11 -7.98
C LYS A 23 29.13 -25.79 -8.50
N PRO A 24 30.43 -25.75 -8.83
CA PRO A 24 31.06 -24.58 -9.42
C PRO A 24 30.65 -24.44 -10.90
N SER A 25 30.05 -23.31 -11.27
CA SER A 25 29.80 -22.97 -12.67
C SER A 25 31.06 -22.41 -13.30
N THR A 26 31.49 -23.11 -14.34
CA THR A 26 32.59 -22.81 -15.25
C THR A 26 32.40 -21.46 -15.95
N VAL A 27 33.41 -20.61 -15.84
CA VAL A 27 33.60 -19.42 -16.67
C VAL A 27 34.00 -19.87 -18.07
N ILE A 28 33.18 -19.59 -19.08
CA ILE A 28 33.59 -19.61 -20.49
C ILE A 28 33.53 -18.17 -20.99
N GLY A 29 34.70 -17.58 -21.21
CA GLY A 29 34.85 -16.39 -22.01
C GLY A 29 34.75 -16.72 -23.49
N SER A 30 34.13 -15.84 -24.26
CA SER A 30 34.46 -15.72 -25.67
C SER A 30 34.38 -14.25 -26.09
N ASN A 31 35.56 -13.67 -26.26
CA ASN A 31 35.82 -12.54 -27.13
C ASN A 31 35.36 -12.91 -28.55
N ASN A 32 34.80 -11.94 -29.29
CA ASN A 32 35.18 -11.72 -30.68
C ASN A 32 34.78 -10.33 -31.15
N ASN A 33 35.82 -9.51 -31.38
CA ASN A 33 35.82 -8.37 -32.27
C ASN A 33 35.31 -8.79 -33.66
N GLN A 34 34.40 -8.00 -34.23
CA GLN A 34 34.14 -8.02 -35.66
C GLN A 34 34.32 -6.60 -36.23
N PRO A 35 35.06 -6.44 -37.34
CA PRO A 35 35.47 -5.14 -37.86
C PRO A 35 34.35 -4.39 -38.59
N VAL A 36 34.48 -3.06 -38.50
CA VAL A 36 33.68 -2.01 -39.12
C VAL A 36 33.85 -2.05 -40.65
N ALA A 37 32.75 -2.17 -41.38
CA ALA A 37 32.69 -1.90 -42.82
C ALA A 37 31.85 -0.63 -43.04
N ALA A 38 32.50 0.37 -43.63
CA ALA A 38 31.89 1.62 -44.06
C ALA A 38 31.10 1.40 -45.36
N GLY A 39 29.82 1.81 -45.35
CA GLY A 39 28.98 1.89 -46.53
C GLY A 39 28.09 3.12 -46.39
N ASN A 40 28.31 4.10 -47.26
CA ASN A 40 27.43 5.24 -47.51
C ASN A 40 26.11 4.72 -48.08
N ASP A 41 24.98 5.08 -47.47
CA ASP A 41 23.70 5.14 -48.17
C ASP A 41 22.78 6.21 -47.57
N THR A 42 22.25 7.00 -48.50
CA THR A 42 21.27 8.08 -48.45
C THR A 42 20.08 7.82 -47.51
N GLU A 43 19.94 8.58 -46.43
CA GLU A 43 18.79 8.53 -45.51
C GLU A 43 17.57 9.30 -46.07
N ALA A 44 16.48 8.56 -46.31
CA ALA A 44 15.12 9.08 -46.27
C ALA A 44 14.71 9.37 -44.82
N PRO A 45 13.72 10.25 -44.54
CA PRO A 45 13.28 10.52 -43.18
C PRO A 45 12.55 9.30 -42.60
N THR A 46 13.32 8.42 -41.98
CA THR A 46 12.84 7.27 -41.22
C THR A 46 12.19 7.80 -39.95
N GLY A 47 10.86 7.80 -39.91
CA GLY A 47 10.10 8.10 -38.70
C GLY A 47 10.58 7.19 -37.58
N THR A 48 11.21 7.78 -36.57
CA THR A 48 11.65 7.10 -35.36
C THR A 48 10.44 6.48 -34.69
N GLN A 49 10.32 5.16 -34.75
CA GLN A 49 9.33 4.45 -33.94
C GLN A 49 9.63 4.72 -32.46
N PRO A 50 8.60 4.93 -31.62
CA PRO A 50 8.79 5.14 -30.19
C PRO A 50 9.57 3.96 -29.63
N VAL A 51 10.69 4.26 -28.97
CA VAL A 51 11.52 3.27 -28.30
C VAL A 51 10.67 2.66 -27.20
N VAL A 52 10.20 1.43 -27.43
CA VAL A 52 9.46 0.67 -26.42
C VAL A 52 10.44 0.42 -25.28
N ASP A 53 10.19 1.05 -24.14
CA ASP A 53 10.99 0.85 -22.94
C ASP A 53 10.80 -0.59 -22.45
N THR A 54 11.82 -1.41 -22.71
CA THR A 54 11.87 -2.81 -22.29
C THR A 54 12.36 -2.97 -20.86
N SER A 55 12.67 -1.86 -20.15
CA SER A 55 13.13 -1.91 -18.77
C SER A 55 12.03 -2.39 -17.82
N SER A 56 10.77 -2.02 -18.10
CA SER A 56 9.63 -2.35 -17.25
C SER A 56 9.33 -3.86 -17.21
N PRO A 57 9.20 -4.47 -16.01
CA PRO A 57 8.92 -5.88 -15.84
C PRO A 57 7.60 -6.32 -16.49
N ALA A 58 7.54 -7.59 -16.88
CA ALA A 58 6.34 -8.18 -17.45
C ALA A 58 5.19 -8.19 -16.42
N LYS A 59 5.44 -8.71 -15.22
CA LYS A 59 4.51 -8.67 -14.09
C LYS A 59 5.24 -8.05 -12.91
N ASP A 60 4.55 -7.18 -12.19
CA ASP A 60 5.09 -6.47 -11.03
C ASP A 60 3.93 -5.96 -10.18
N LEU A 61 3.71 -6.65 -9.07
CA LEU A 61 2.79 -6.27 -8.02
C LEU A 61 3.46 -5.22 -7.16
N ASN A 62 2.65 -4.37 -6.57
CA ASN A 62 3.11 -3.39 -5.62
C ASN A 62 2.00 -3.20 -4.60
N VAL A 63 2.33 -3.35 -3.33
CA VAL A 63 1.43 -3.01 -2.24
C VAL A 63 1.53 -1.51 -2.03
N GLU A 64 0.74 -0.77 -2.80
CA GLU A 64 0.75 0.68 -2.80
C GLU A 64 0.38 1.25 -1.42
N ARG A 65 -0.57 0.61 -0.72
CA ARG A 65 -1.07 1.13 0.56
C ARG A 65 -1.72 0.06 1.44
N VAL A 66 -1.56 0.20 2.76
CA VAL A 66 -2.25 -0.63 3.77
C VAL A 66 -2.72 0.25 4.92
N TYR A 67 -4.00 0.17 5.31
CA TYR A 67 -4.54 0.99 6.40
C TYR A 67 -5.78 0.43 7.05
N TRP A 68 -5.96 0.78 8.32
CA TRP A 68 -7.19 0.52 9.07
C TRP A 68 -8.25 1.57 8.73
N SER A 69 -9.53 1.27 8.88
CA SER A 69 -10.61 2.26 8.73
C SER A 69 -10.62 3.29 9.85
N THR A 70 -9.96 3.01 10.98
CA THR A 70 -9.69 3.94 12.09
C THR A 70 -8.39 3.56 12.79
N VAL A 71 -7.63 4.56 13.25
CA VAL A 71 -6.41 4.37 14.06
C VAL A 71 -6.69 4.21 15.56
N ASN A 72 -7.94 4.44 15.99
CA ASN A 72 -8.40 4.24 17.37
C ASN A 72 -9.65 3.34 17.38
N PRO A 73 -9.56 2.07 16.96
CA PRO A 73 -10.72 1.18 16.94
C PRO A 73 -11.22 0.86 18.36
N GLU A 74 -12.53 0.82 18.52
CA GLU A 74 -13.16 0.35 19.75
C GLU A 74 -13.14 -1.18 19.83
N LEU A 75 -12.94 -1.72 21.04
CA LEU A 75 -13.03 -3.16 21.25
C LEU A 75 -14.40 -3.70 20.85
N ARG A 76 -14.40 -4.87 20.21
CA ARG A 76 -15.60 -5.59 19.74
C ARG A 76 -16.41 -4.86 18.66
N VAL A 77 -15.89 -3.75 18.13
CA VAL A 77 -16.45 -3.07 16.96
C VAL A 77 -15.70 -3.53 15.72
N PRO A 78 -16.40 -4.03 14.68
CA PRO A 78 -15.77 -4.37 13.41
C PRO A 78 -15.04 -3.16 12.81
N THR A 79 -13.79 -3.36 12.43
CA THR A 79 -12.90 -2.36 11.82
C THR A 79 -12.29 -2.95 10.56
N ASP A 80 -12.26 -2.20 9.47
CA ASP A 80 -11.75 -2.73 8.21
C ASP A 80 -10.24 -2.47 8.09
N LEU A 81 -9.50 -3.46 7.60
CA LEU A 81 -8.16 -3.35 7.07
C LEU A 81 -8.26 -3.32 5.54
N LYS A 82 -7.79 -2.24 4.93
CA LYS A 82 -7.83 -1.98 3.49
C LYS A 82 -6.41 -2.09 2.92
N ILE A 83 -6.28 -2.85 1.86
CA ILE A 83 -5.02 -3.12 1.15
C ILE A 83 -5.22 -2.70 -0.30
N ILE A 84 -4.38 -1.81 -0.80
CA ILE A 84 -4.33 -1.38 -2.19
C ILE A 84 -3.15 -2.06 -2.86
N VAL A 85 -3.45 -2.88 -3.87
CA VAL A 85 -2.44 -3.57 -4.68
C VAL A 85 -2.57 -3.07 -6.10
N VAL A 86 -1.44 -2.70 -6.70
CA VAL A 86 -1.37 -2.24 -8.10
C VAL A 86 -0.46 -3.18 -8.87
N ASN A 87 -0.83 -3.47 -10.12
CA ASN A 87 0.06 -4.13 -11.07
C ASN A 87 0.79 -3.04 -11.87
N VAL A 88 2.05 -2.76 -11.54
CA VAL A 88 2.91 -1.83 -12.29
C VAL A 88 3.65 -2.50 -13.45
N GLY A 89 3.39 -3.80 -13.68
CA GLY A 89 3.88 -4.55 -14.82
C GLY A 89 3.06 -4.33 -16.09
N ARG A 90 3.56 -4.88 -17.20
CA ARG A 90 2.95 -4.75 -18.54
C ARG A 90 2.01 -5.89 -18.94
N GLU A 91 1.94 -6.95 -18.14
CA GLU A 91 1.10 -8.13 -18.34
C GLU A 91 0.06 -8.27 -17.23
N ALA A 92 -1.10 -8.84 -17.56
CA ALA A 92 -2.14 -9.13 -16.59
C ALA A 92 -1.72 -10.26 -15.63
N ILE A 93 -2.20 -10.17 -14.39
CA ILE A 93 -1.96 -11.15 -13.33
C ILE A 93 -3.29 -11.82 -13.00
N ASP A 94 -3.35 -13.14 -13.17
CA ASP A 94 -4.54 -13.95 -12.91
C ASP A 94 -4.52 -14.46 -11.45
N GLY A 95 -5.03 -13.63 -10.55
CA GLY A 95 -4.98 -13.86 -9.11
C GLY A 95 -3.58 -13.81 -8.49
N PHE A 96 -3.53 -13.66 -7.17
CA PHE A 96 -2.30 -13.70 -6.38
C PHE A 96 -2.58 -14.06 -4.92
N ASP A 97 -1.60 -14.65 -4.25
CA ASP A 97 -1.67 -14.87 -2.81
C ASP A 97 -1.20 -13.64 -2.05
N TYR A 98 -1.81 -13.37 -0.90
CA TYR A 98 -1.38 -12.33 0.03
C TYR A 98 -1.39 -12.88 1.46
N ASN A 99 -0.31 -12.59 2.18
CA ASN A 99 -0.11 -12.96 3.57
C ASN A 99 -0.27 -11.73 4.45
N ILE A 100 -1.02 -11.88 5.54
CA ILE A 100 -1.30 -10.84 6.52
C ILE A 100 -0.69 -11.30 7.84
N ARG A 101 0.34 -10.58 8.30
CA ARG A 101 0.88 -10.73 9.64
C ARG A 101 0.42 -9.56 10.49
N ILE A 102 -0.27 -9.83 11.59
CA ILE A 102 -0.66 -8.81 12.56
C ILE A 102 0.19 -9.00 13.82
N THR A 103 0.84 -7.93 14.24
CA THR A 103 1.48 -7.86 15.56
C THR A 103 0.62 -7.07 16.53
N LYS A 104 0.61 -7.49 17.79
CA LYS A 104 0.05 -6.77 18.93
C LYS A 104 1.18 -6.46 19.90
N ASP A 105 1.39 -5.17 20.19
CA ASP A 105 2.45 -4.70 21.09
C ASP A 105 3.84 -5.27 20.70
N GLY A 106 4.10 -5.35 19.38
CA GLY A 106 5.33 -5.91 18.81
C GLY A 106 5.43 -7.44 18.81
N THR A 107 4.45 -8.16 19.36
CA THR A 107 4.39 -9.62 19.35
C THR A 107 3.47 -10.12 18.25
N GLU A 108 3.86 -11.14 17.50
CA GLU A 108 2.99 -11.75 16.49
C GLU A 108 1.70 -12.26 17.13
N TRP A 109 0.57 -11.81 16.57
CA TRP A 109 -0.77 -12.14 17.04
C TRP A 109 -1.54 -12.99 16.03
N LYS A 110 -1.33 -12.74 14.73
CA LYS A 110 -1.96 -13.46 13.63
C LYS A 110 -1.00 -13.54 12.44
N ASP A 111 -1.00 -14.67 11.75
CA ASP A 111 -0.33 -14.86 10.45
C ASP A 111 -1.28 -15.72 9.60
N GLU A 112 -1.83 -15.15 8.52
CA GLU A 112 -2.76 -15.85 7.63
C GLU A 112 -2.47 -15.55 6.15
N THR A 113 -2.64 -16.56 5.29
CA THR A 113 -2.54 -16.40 3.83
C THR A 113 -3.91 -16.55 3.19
N LYS A 114 -4.21 -15.67 2.23
CA LYS A 114 -5.43 -15.64 1.44
C LYS A 114 -5.09 -15.47 -0.04
N THR A 115 -6.09 -15.68 -0.90
CA THR A 115 -5.93 -15.56 -2.35
C THR A 115 -6.88 -14.48 -2.87
N TYR A 116 -6.37 -13.57 -3.70
CA TYR A 116 -7.15 -12.70 -4.54
C TYR A 116 -7.40 -13.43 -5.87
N GLY A 117 -8.66 -13.59 -6.26
CA GLY A 117 -9.04 -14.48 -7.36
C GLY A 117 -9.31 -13.80 -8.70
N ASP A 118 -9.34 -12.47 -8.77
CA ASP A 118 -9.65 -11.76 -10.01
C ASP A 118 -8.37 -11.42 -10.79
N ILE A 119 -8.56 -11.11 -12.07
CA ILE A 119 -7.49 -10.64 -12.95
C ILE A 119 -7.15 -9.18 -12.63
N LEU A 120 -5.89 -8.90 -12.34
CA LEU A 120 -5.35 -7.55 -12.18
C LEU A 120 -4.59 -7.13 -13.44
N TYR A 121 -5.23 -6.29 -14.25
CA TYR A 121 -4.64 -5.75 -15.49
C TYR A 121 -3.47 -4.80 -15.23
N PRO A 122 -2.57 -4.59 -16.22
CA PRO A 122 -1.51 -3.60 -16.16
C PRO A 122 -2.02 -2.21 -15.75
N ASN A 123 -1.29 -1.55 -14.85
CA ASN A 123 -1.57 -0.24 -14.27
C ASN A 123 -2.90 -0.12 -13.50
N ASN A 124 -3.65 -1.21 -13.34
CA ASN A 124 -4.87 -1.21 -12.54
C ASN A 124 -4.56 -1.47 -11.07
N LYS A 125 -5.44 -0.92 -10.23
CA LYS A 125 -5.44 -1.13 -8.78
C LYS A 125 -6.60 -2.03 -8.39
N THR A 126 -6.38 -2.83 -7.36
CA THR A 126 -7.45 -3.53 -6.63
C THR A 126 -7.43 -3.14 -5.17
N ARG A 127 -8.61 -3.17 -4.55
CA ARG A 127 -8.78 -2.96 -3.12
C ARG A 127 -9.27 -4.25 -2.48
N ILE A 128 -8.51 -4.74 -1.52
CA ILE A 128 -8.88 -5.87 -0.66
C ILE A 128 -9.33 -5.27 0.68
N GLU A 129 -10.56 -5.56 1.08
CA GLU A 129 -11.12 -5.12 2.37
C GLU A 129 -11.32 -6.34 3.29
N LEU A 130 -10.76 -6.26 4.50
CA LEU A 130 -10.81 -7.31 5.50
C LEU A 130 -11.40 -6.76 6.79
N THR A 131 -12.50 -7.31 7.27
CA THR A 131 -13.05 -6.89 8.56
C THR A 131 -12.36 -7.62 9.71
N TYR A 132 -11.93 -6.85 10.71
CA TYR A 132 -11.25 -7.31 11.91
C TYR A 132 -11.93 -6.76 13.16
N THR A 133 -12.05 -7.58 14.20
CA THR A 133 -12.63 -7.19 15.49
C THR A 133 -11.55 -7.29 16.57
N PHE A 134 -11.27 -6.17 17.24
CA PHE A 134 -10.27 -6.11 18.31
C PHE A 134 -10.86 -6.60 19.63
N GLU A 135 -10.31 -7.66 20.21
CA GLU A 135 -10.82 -8.28 21.44
C GLU A 135 -10.15 -7.78 22.73
N SER A 136 -9.03 -7.07 22.59
CA SER A 136 -8.24 -6.57 23.71
C SER A 136 -7.55 -5.27 23.35
N GLU A 137 -7.32 -4.42 24.34
CA GLU A 137 -6.54 -3.19 24.16
C GLU A 137 -5.12 -3.52 23.70
N GLY A 138 -4.52 -2.59 22.96
CA GLY A 138 -3.13 -2.68 22.55
C GLY A 138 -2.87 -1.97 21.23
N LYS A 139 -1.59 -1.96 20.86
CA LYS A 139 -1.09 -1.38 19.63
C LYS A 139 -0.98 -2.47 18.56
N TYR A 140 -1.79 -2.37 17.51
CA TYR A 140 -1.85 -3.35 16.43
C TYR A 140 -1.22 -2.80 15.15
N ARG A 141 -0.47 -3.65 14.45
CA ARG A 141 0.13 -3.32 13.15
C ARG A 141 0.01 -4.51 12.22
N ALA A 142 -0.44 -4.28 10.99
CA ALA A 142 -0.47 -5.27 9.93
C ALA A 142 0.75 -5.11 9.01
N GLU A 143 1.35 -6.22 8.64
CA GLU A 143 2.38 -6.36 7.61
C GLU A 143 1.80 -7.24 6.51
N ILE A 144 1.75 -6.71 5.30
CA ILE A 144 1.18 -7.38 4.13
C ILE A 144 2.30 -7.80 3.21
N PHE A 145 2.29 -9.06 2.80
CA PHE A 145 3.17 -9.60 1.77
C PHE A 145 2.31 -10.11 0.62
N VAL A 146 2.47 -9.53 -0.56
CA VAL A 146 1.86 -10.05 -1.79
C VAL A 146 2.85 -10.99 -2.46
N ASP A 147 2.37 -12.13 -2.93
CA ASP A 147 3.18 -13.19 -3.54
C ASP A 147 4.44 -13.58 -2.73
N LYS A 148 4.26 -13.81 -1.42
CA LYS A 148 5.35 -14.17 -0.50
C LYS A 148 6.20 -15.35 -0.96
N ASP A 149 5.59 -16.30 -1.68
CA ASP A 149 6.24 -17.50 -2.22
C ASP A 149 6.90 -17.28 -3.59
N ASN A 150 6.79 -16.08 -4.16
CA ASN A 150 7.34 -15.73 -5.47
C ASN A 150 6.84 -16.65 -6.59
N LYS A 151 5.52 -16.91 -6.63
CA LYS A 151 4.88 -17.71 -7.69
C LYS A 151 4.75 -16.89 -8.98
N ILE A 152 4.72 -15.57 -8.86
CA ILE A 152 4.69 -14.61 -9.96
C ILE A 152 6.13 -14.19 -10.24
N GLY A 153 6.54 -14.29 -11.50
CA GLY A 153 7.92 -14.00 -11.93
C GLY A 153 8.19 -12.50 -12.00
N GLU A 154 8.36 -11.86 -10.84
CA GLU A 154 8.56 -10.42 -10.70
C GLU A 154 10.05 -10.06 -10.60
N LYS A 155 10.44 -8.89 -11.12
CA LYS A 155 11.82 -8.39 -10.97
C LYS A 155 12.01 -7.64 -9.65
N ASN A 156 11.07 -6.75 -9.33
CA ASN A 156 11.04 -6.05 -8.06
C ASN A 156 10.16 -6.84 -7.10
N ARG A 157 10.69 -7.16 -5.92
CA ARG A 157 9.96 -7.91 -4.88
C ARG A 157 9.90 -7.15 -3.57
N PHE A 158 10.54 -6.00 -3.52
CA PHE A 158 10.61 -5.17 -2.32
C PHE A 158 9.37 -4.28 -2.20
N ASN A 159 8.71 -3.99 -3.32
CA ASN A 159 7.40 -3.34 -3.41
C ASN A 159 6.23 -4.29 -3.10
N ASN A 160 6.47 -5.59 -2.93
CA ASN A 160 5.44 -6.56 -2.55
C ASN A 160 5.14 -6.58 -1.04
N VAL A 161 5.74 -5.67 -0.27
CA VAL A 161 5.59 -5.63 1.18
C VAL A 161 5.22 -4.22 1.62
N ALA A 162 4.21 -4.11 2.48
CA ALA A 162 3.86 -2.85 3.12
C ALA A 162 3.38 -3.05 4.56
N LEU A 163 3.57 -2.01 5.37
CA LEU A 163 3.13 -1.94 6.76
C LEU A 163 1.95 -0.99 6.88
N SER A 164 0.97 -1.36 7.69
CA SER A 164 -0.07 -0.43 8.12
C SER A 164 0.49 0.60 9.11
N PRO A 165 -0.17 1.75 9.28
CA PRO A 165 -0.07 2.53 10.50
C PRO A 165 -0.53 1.70 11.72
N ASP A 166 -0.20 2.18 12.90
CA ASP A 166 -0.63 1.54 14.14
C ASP A 166 -2.11 1.82 14.44
N ALA A 167 -2.87 0.78 14.75
CA ALA A 167 -4.21 0.87 15.32
C ALA A 167 -4.12 0.70 16.84
N ASN A 168 -4.50 1.73 17.59
CA ASN A 168 -4.47 1.74 19.05
C ASN A 168 -5.86 1.38 19.57
N ALA A 169 -6.10 0.07 19.72
CA ALA A 169 -7.40 -0.44 20.15
C ALA A 169 -7.69 -0.04 21.60
N LYS A 170 -8.85 0.54 21.85
CA LYS A 170 -9.28 1.07 23.15
C LYS A 170 -10.64 0.50 23.54
N PRO A 171 -10.97 0.41 24.85
CA PRO A 171 -12.30 0.02 25.29
C PRO A 171 -13.35 0.93 24.66
N ALA A 172 -14.53 0.39 24.36
CA ALA A 172 -15.64 1.21 23.92
C ALA A 172 -15.81 2.38 24.90
N SER A 173 -15.85 3.60 24.36
CA SER A 173 -16.03 4.79 25.19
C SER A 173 -17.34 4.59 25.94
N SER A 174 -17.26 4.49 27.27
CA SER A 174 -18.44 4.42 28.11
C SER A 174 -19.07 5.81 28.12
N THR A 175 -19.69 6.22 27.00
CA THR A 175 -20.57 7.37 26.99
C THR A 175 -21.65 7.06 28.04
N PRO A 176 -21.74 7.82 29.13
CA PRO A 176 -22.79 7.62 30.10
C PRO A 176 -24.10 7.86 29.35
N SER A 177 -24.89 6.81 29.20
CA SER A 177 -26.29 6.92 28.80
C SER A 177 -27.06 7.56 29.96
N GLY A 178 -26.76 8.83 30.25
CA GLY A 178 -27.33 9.65 31.30
C GLY A 178 -28.21 10.71 30.65
N SER A 179 -29.50 10.38 30.51
CA SER A 179 -30.55 11.36 30.28
C SER A 179 -30.63 12.25 31.51
N GLY A 180 -30.00 13.42 31.44
CA GLY A 180 -29.95 14.43 32.49
C GLY A 180 -30.03 15.81 31.87
N SER A 181 -31.26 16.31 31.73
CA SER A 181 -31.55 17.67 31.30
C SER A 181 -31.03 18.67 32.34
N SER A 182 -29.93 19.34 32.05
CA SER A 182 -29.65 20.68 32.58
C SER A 182 -28.83 21.46 31.57
N SER A 183 -29.43 22.54 31.09
CA SER A 183 -28.82 23.58 30.27
C SER A 183 -27.66 24.22 31.02
N ASP A 184 -26.44 23.98 30.57
CA ASP A 184 -25.31 24.88 30.77
C ASP A 184 -24.43 24.78 29.52
N GLU A 185 -24.21 25.93 28.90
CA GLU A 185 -23.35 26.11 27.73
C GLU A 185 -21.91 25.79 28.14
N ASP A 186 -21.36 24.67 27.67
CA ASP A 186 -19.93 24.44 27.76
C ASP A 186 -19.41 23.87 26.44
N THR A 187 -18.30 24.47 26.04
CA THR A 187 -17.90 24.65 24.65
C THR A 187 -17.32 23.37 24.07
N ASP A 188 -17.89 23.00 22.95
CA ASP A 188 -17.49 21.99 21.97
C ASP A 188 -15.96 21.92 21.80
N SER A 189 -15.33 20.97 22.49
CA SER A 189 -13.97 20.52 22.17
C SER A 189 -14.07 19.51 21.04
N SER A 190 -14.45 20.00 19.86
CA SER A 190 -14.11 19.33 18.62
C SER A 190 -12.60 19.12 18.62
N ASP A 191 -12.22 17.85 18.58
CA ASP A 191 -10.88 17.44 18.21
C ASP A 191 -10.59 18.10 16.86
N THR A 192 -9.91 19.25 16.91
CA THR A 192 -9.45 19.99 15.75
C THR A 192 -8.34 19.15 15.16
N GLY A 193 -8.74 18.16 14.36
CA GLY A 193 -7.83 17.32 13.60
C GLY A 193 -6.83 18.22 12.91
N SER A 194 -5.58 18.15 13.34
CA SER A 194 -4.52 18.96 12.75
C SER A 194 -4.37 18.52 11.31
N CYS A 195 -4.67 19.42 10.38
CA CYS A 195 -4.46 19.16 8.97
C CYS A 195 -3.02 19.52 8.59
N SER A 196 -2.32 18.62 7.92
CA SER A 196 -1.00 18.86 7.32
C SER A 196 -1.05 18.71 5.82
N ASP A 197 -0.39 19.64 5.13
CA ASP A 197 -0.32 19.70 3.67
C ASP A 197 1.15 19.76 3.22
N SER A 198 1.58 18.85 2.35
CA SER A 198 3.01 18.65 2.08
C SER A 198 3.63 19.64 1.08
N ASP A 199 2.81 20.36 0.32
CA ASP A 199 3.21 21.40 -0.64
C ASP A 199 2.87 22.83 -0.20
N SER A 200 2.33 22.97 1.02
CA SER A 200 1.91 24.25 1.62
C SER A 200 0.71 24.93 0.97
N GLY A 201 -0.24 24.18 0.41
CA GLY A 201 -1.60 24.65 0.16
C GLY A 201 -2.16 24.22 -1.17
N LYS A 202 -2.37 25.18 -2.07
CA LYS A 202 -2.85 24.90 -3.44
C LYS A 202 -1.68 25.17 -4.37
N ASP A 203 -0.75 24.23 -4.48
CA ASP A 203 0.39 24.30 -5.36
C ASP A 203 0.25 23.25 -6.46
N GLU A 204 -0.40 23.65 -7.56
CA GLU A 204 -0.65 22.75 -8.67
C GLU A 204 0.63 22.22 -9.36
N PHE A 205 1.82 22.77 -9.09
CA PHE A 205 3.09 22.38 -9.71
C PHE A 205 3.93 21.41 -8.86
N THR A 206 3.54 21.17 -7.62
CA THR A 206 4.22 20.24 -6.71
C THR A 206 3.21 19.21 -6.25
N LYS A 207 3.48 17.92 -6.48
CA LYS A 207 2.61 16.87 -5.96
C LYS A 207 2.59 16.91 -4.42
N GLY A 208 1.44 17.25 -3.87
CA GLY A 208 1.14 17.31 -2.46
C GLY A 208 0.46 16.08 -1.88
N GLU A 209 0.24 16.17 -0.58
CA GLU A 209 -0.48 15.19 0.24
C GLU A 209 -1.08 15.93 1.42
N CYS A 210 -2.41 15.88 1.49
CA CYS A 210 -3.18 16.45 2.58
C CYS A 210 -3.60 15.37 3.57
N ASP A 211 -3.28 15.53 4.86
CA ASP A 211 -3.71 14.65 5.96
C ASP A 211 -4.46 15.46 7.02
N ASP A 212 -5.77 15.21 7.19
CA ASP A 212 -6.62 15.83 8.22
C ASP A 212 -6.84 14.97 9.46
N GLY A 213 -6.07 13.89 9.63
CA GLY A 213 -6.20 12.93 10.74
C GLY A 213 -7.51 12.12 10.73
N ILE A 214 -8.44 12.45 9.84
CA ILE A 214 -9.75 11.81 9.65
C ILE A 214 -9.69 10.94 8.40
N SER A 215 -9.01 11.42 7.37
CA SER A 215 -8.60 10.66 6.20
C SER A 215 -7.38 9.84 6.58
N VAL A 216 -7.57 8.54 6.77
CA VAL A 216 -6.65 7.66 7.54
C VAL A 216 -5.19 7.59 7.04
N LEU A 217 -4.83 8.15 5.88
CA LEU A 217 -3.45 8.14 5.33
C LEU A 217 -3.17 9.32 4.39
N GLY A 218 -3.78 10.47 4.65
CA GLY A 218 -3.73 11.57 3.73
C GLY A 218 -4.27 11.25 2.32
N ILE A 219 -4.47 12.29 1.53
CA ILE A 219 -4.95 12.21 0.15
C ILE A 219 -3.97 13.02 -0.69
N SER A 220 -3.34 12.34 -1.66
CA SER A 220 -2.36 12.94 -2.55
C SER A 220 -3.02 13.45 -3.82
N ASP A 221 -2.37 14.42 -4.44
CA ASP A 221 -2.81 14.97 -5.72
C ASP A 221 -2.68 13.95 -6.83
N TYR A 222 -3.56 14.09 -7.82
CA TYR A 222 -3.54 13.22 -8.99
C TYR A 222 -4.07 13.93 -10.23
N CYS A 223 -3.58 13.51 -11.40
CA CYS A 223 -4.10 13.97 -12.68
C CYS A 223 -5.48 13.37 -12.94
N ALA A 224 -6.52 14.19 -12.83
CA ALA A 224 -7.89 13.81 -13.17
C ALA A 224 -8.11 13.73 -14.69
N SER A 225 -7.29 14.45 -15.46
CA SER A 225 -7.16 14.32 -16.92
C SER A 225 -5.74 14.73 -17.35
N SER A 226 -5.47 14.72 -18.66
CA SER A 226 -4.18 15.19 -19.20
C SER A 226 -3.93 16.70 -18.99
N THR A 227 -4.94 17.47 -18.60
CA THR A 227 -4.84 18.94 -18.41
C THR A 227 -5.51 19.40 -17.11
N ILE A 228 -5.88 18.46 -16.23
CA ILE A 228 -6.53 18.77 -14.95
C ILE A 228 -5.82 18.01 -13.84
N VAL A 229 -5.22 18.73 -12.90
CA VAL A 229 -4.79 18.19 -11.61
C VAL A 229 -5.94 18.31 -10.62
N LYS A 230 -6.15 17.27 -9.83
CA LYS A 230 -7.04 17.33 -8.67
C LYS A 230 -6.18 17.44 -7.41
N GLU A 231 -6.20 18.66 -6.89
CA GLU A 231 -5.51 19.06 -5.69
C GLU A 231 -6.25 18.63 -4.43
N TYR A 232 -5.51 18.25 -3.41
CA TYR A 232 -5.94 18.05 -2.04
C TYR A 232 -5.14 18.96 -1.11
N TYR A 233 -5.85 19.79 -0.36
CA TYR A 233 -5.22 20.82 0.46
C TYR A 233 -5.91 20.97 1.81
N CYS A 234 -5.18 21.48 2.80
CA CYS A 234 -5.73 21.82 4.10
C CYS A 234 -6.48 23.16 4.07
N ASP A 235 -7.77 23.15 4.41
CA ASP A 235 -8.56 24.37 4.54
C ASP A 235 -8.46 25.02 5.93
N ALA A 236 -9.13 26.17 6.09
CA ALA A 236 -9.14 26.93 7.33
C ALA A 236 -9.82 26.19 8.50
N ASP A 237 -10.66 25.20 8.21
CA ASP A 237 -11.33 24.36 9.22
C ASP A 237 -10.47 23.13 9.58
N SER A 238 -9.21 23.08 9.12
CA SER A 238 -8.29 21.95 9.29
C SER A 238 -8.85 20.65 8.71
N ARG A 239 -9.46 20.73 7.52
CA ARG A 239 -9.97 19.58 6.78
C ARG A 239 -9.31 19.49 5.41
N CYS A 240 -9.12 18.26 4.94
CA CYS A 240 -8.73 18.06 3.56
C CYS A 240 -9.90 18.41 2.64
N LYS A 241 -9.68 19.42 1.79
CA LYS A 241 -10.56 19.78 0.70
C LYS A 241 -9.90 19.41 -0.62
N THR A 242 -10.67 19.54 -1.69
CA THR A 242 -10.16 19.27 -3.02
C THR A 242 -10.61 20.32 -4.01
N GLN A 243 -9.78 20.57 -5.01
CA GLN A 243 -10.06 21.49 -6.11
C GLN A 243 -9.48 20.94 -7.40
N ASN A 244 -10.24 21.02 -8.49
CA ASN A 244 -9.69 20.76 -9.82
C ASN A 244 -9.02 22.04 -10.32
N MET A 245 -7.79 21.93 -10.81
CA MET A 245 -7.03 23.03 -11.39
C MET A 245 -6.61 22.69 -12.82
N GLU A 246 -6.64 23.68 -13.71
CA GLU A 246 -6.24 23.52 -15.12
C GLU A 246 -4.73 23.67 -15.25
N CYS A 247 -4.09 22.72 -15.93
CA CYS A 247 -2.67 22.78 -16.26
C CYS A 247 -2.48 23.24 -17.70
N ASP A 248 -1.76 24.35 -17.90
CA ASP A 248 -1.54 24.95 -19.22
C ASP A 248 -0.75 24.02 -20.16
N ASP A 249 0.31 23.36 -19.64
CA ASP A 249 1.18 22.48 -20.42
C ASP A 249 0.92 20.98 -20.19
N GLY A 250 -0.03 20.65 -19.31
CA GLY A 250 -0.48 19.28 -19.03
C GLY A 250 -0.27 18.86 -17.58
N CYS A 251 -0.79 17.67 -17.23
CA CYS A 251 -0.64 17.09 -15.90
C CYS A 251 0.11 15.75 -15.97
N GLU A 252 1.13 15.59 -15.14
CA GLU A 252 1.91 14.37 -14.99
C GLU A 252 2.18 14.07 -13.50
N ASP A 253 2.04 12.80 -13.11
CA ASP A 253 2.23 12.30 -11.73
C ASP A 253 1.52 13.07 -10.59
N GLY A 254 0.43 13.78 -10.90
CA GLY A 254 -0.33 14.55 -9.91
C GLY A 254 0.16 15.98 -9.72
N ALA A 255 0.93 16.51 -10.68
CA ALA A 255 1.30 17.93 -10.75
C ALA A 255 1.20 18.45 -12.20
N CYS A 256 1.05 19.76 -12.36
CA CYS A 256 1.17 20.45 -13.63
C CYS A 256 2.65 20.54 -14.06
N ILE A 257 2.91 20.47 -15.36
CA ILE A 257 4.25 20.59 -15.97
C ILE A 257 4.52 21.97 -16.57
#